data_AF-A0A8J4SK25-F1
#
_entry.id   AF-A0A8J4SK25-F1
#
_cell.length_a   1.000
_cell.length_b   1.000
_cell.length_c   1.000
_cell.angle_alpha   90.00
_cell.angle_beta   90.00
_cell.angle_gamma   90.00
#
_symmetry.space_group_name_H-M   'P 1'
#
loop_
_entity.id
_entity.type
_entity.pdbx_description
1 polymer ?
#
loop_
_entity_poly.entity_id
_entity_poly.type
_entity_poly.pdbx_seq_one_letter_code
_entity_poly.pdbx_strand_id
1 'polypeptide(L)'
;MSTSTVVPVSTFSFLLILRIVHFVEANVIEGKLTPLPGAPADWYVHARIHVEGTEHVGFVKPDGSFEVHGLHSGSYVVEPLHPSFIFQTARVDINSKGRIRARRVNAPQPNAVKELPYPLRLTCSGKAVYFKVLFLLSLFPHCSSVNCRKYPSDVSLYGT
;
A
#
# COMPACT_ATOMS: atom_id res chain seq x y z
N MET A 1 56.23 -13.82 -8.77
CA MET A 1 55.43 -14.97 -8.30
C MET A 1 53.97 -14.61 -8.48
N SER A 2 53.36 -15.05 -9.58
CA SER A 2 51.95 -14.77 -9.89
C SER A 2 51.20 -16.08 -9.78
N THR A 3 50.46 -16.26 -8.68
CA THR A 3 49.64 -17.46 -8.44
C THR A 3 48.30 -17.31 -9.16
N SER A 4 48.11 -18.06 -10.23
CA SER A 4 46.84 -18.21 -10.93
C SER A 4 45.95 -19.19 -10.16
N THR A 5 44.88 -18.67 -9.55
CA THR A 5 43.84 -19.48 -8.89
C THR A 5 42.88 -20.03 -9.96
N VAL A 6 42.92 -21.35 -10.18
CA VAL A 6 42.00 -22.06 -11.09
C VAL A 6 40.74 -22.43 -10.30
N VAL A 7 39.61 -21.78 -10.59
CA VAL A 7 38.30 -22.17 -10.03
C VAL A 7 37.72 -23.36 -10.82
N PRO A 8 37.30 -24.44 -10.15
CA PRO A 8 36.83 -25.65 -10.83
C PRO A 8 35.48 -25.41 -11.54
N VAL A 9 35.34 -25.94 -12.77
CA VAL A 9 34.15 -25.78 -13.62
C VAL A 9 32.87 -26.35 -12.97
N SER A 10 33.00 -27.24 -11.97
CA SER A 10 31.84 -27.86 -11.28
C SER A 10 31.09 -26.90 -10.36
N THR A 11 31.75 -25.93 -9.72
CA THR A 11 31.07 -24.91 -8.90
C THR A 11 30.30 -23.91 -9.77
N PHE A 12 30.76 -23.64 -10.99
CA PHE A 12 30.05 -22.79 -11.95
C PHE A 12 28.76 -23.44 -12.44
N SER A 13 28.78 -24.76 -12.68
CA SER A 13 27.60 -25.54 -13.06
C SER A 13 26.58 -25.66 -11.92
N PHE A 14 27.04 -25.86 -10.68
CA PHE A 14 26.16 -25.92 -9.50
C PHE A 14 25.46 -24.59 -9.20
N LEU A 15 26.14 -23.45 -9.40
CA LEU A 15 25.55 -22.11 -9.26
C LEU A 15 24.55 -21.78 -10.38
N LEU A 16 24.76 -22.31 -11.58
CA LEU A 16 23.81 -22.18 -12.70
C LEU A 16 22.55 -23.04 -12.44
N ILE A 17 22.72 -24.26 -11.94
CA ILE A 17 21.61 -25.16 -11.59
C ILE A 17 20.82 -24.64 -10.37
N LEU A 18 21.49 -24.04 -9.37
CA LEU A 18 20.81 -23.36 -8.25
C LEU A 18 19.97 -22.16 -8.70
N ARG A 19 20.31 -21.52 -9.84
CA ARG A 19 19.50 -20.47 -10.48
C ARG A 19 18.39 -20.99 -11.38
N ILE A 20 18.50 -22.21 -11.93
CA ILE A 20 17.48 -22.82 -12.79
C ILE A 20 16.36 -23.46 -11.95
N VAL A 21 16.63 -23.87 -10.70
CA VAL A 21 15.63 -24.44 -9.78
C VAL A 21 14.76 -23.37 -9.09
N HIS A 22 15.06 -22.07 -9.24
CA HIS A 22 14.07 -21.01 -9.04
C HIS A 22 13.09 -21.05 -10.24
N PHE A 23 12.20 -22.02 -10.21
CA PHE A 23 11.02 -22.06 -11.07
C PHE A 23 10.13 -20.88 -10.66
N VAL A 24 10.41 -19.71 -11.24
CA VAL A 24 9.71 -18.46 -10.97
C VAL A 24 8.34 -18.53 -11.63
N GLU A 25 7.36 -19.10 -10.95
CA GLU A 25 5.96 -18.82 -11.25
C GLU A 25 5.68 -17.37 -10.86
N ALA A 26 5.84 -16.47 -11.84
CA ALA A 26 5.50 -15.06 -11.68
C ALA A 26 3.98 -14.90 -11.82
N ASN A 27 3.32 -14.65 -10.69
CA ASN A 27 1.91 -14.30 -10.59
C ASN A 27 1.73 -12.77 -10.65
N VAL A 28 0.49 -12.36 -10.91
CA VAL A 28 0.11 -10.94 -10.99
C VAL A 28 -0.98 -10.66 -9.96
N ILE A 29 -0.81 -9.60 -9.18
CA ILE A 29 -1.87 -9.06 -8.32
C ILE A 29 -2.53 -7.90 -9.04
N GLU A 30 -3.85 -7.99 -9.20
CA GLU A 30 -4.66 -6.97 -9.84
C GLU A 30 -5.63 -6.34 -8.84
N GLY A 31 -5.94 -5.07 -9.07
CA GLY A 31 -6.90 -4.36 -8.25
C GLY A 31 -7.30 -3.01 -8.79
N LYS A 32 -8.18 -2.37 -8.03
CA LYS A 32 -8.69 -1.03 -8.28
C LYS A 32 -8.74 -0.22 -6.99
N LEU A 33 -8.21 0.99 -7.06
CA LEU A 33 -8.30 2.01 -6.04
C LEU A 33 -9.50 2.92 -6.33
N THR A 34 -10.30 3.19 -5.29
CA THR A 34 -11.37 4.19 -5.35
C THR A 34 -10.98 5.39 -4.48
N PRO A 35 -10.75 6.57 -5.08
CA PRO A 35 -10.42 7.77 -4.34
C PRO A 35 -11.65 8.32 -3.58
N LEU A 36 -11.42 9.30 -2.71
CA LEU A 36 -12.49 10.01 -2.01
C LEU A 36 -13.28 10.88 -3.01
N PRO A 37 -14.61 11.04 -2.87
CA PRO A 37 -15.37 12.00 -3.69
C PRO A 37 -14.76 13.41 -3.57
N GLY A 38 -14.49 14.05 -4.71
CA GLY A 38 -13.81 15.35 -4.77
C GLY A 38 -12.27 15.28 -4.85
N ALA A 39 -11.69 14.10 -5.07
CA ALA A 39 -10.27 14.00 -5.42
C ALA A 39 -9.99 14.65 -6.79
N PRO A 40 -8.80 15.24 -6.98
CA PRO A 40 -8.40 15.85 -8.25
C PRO A 40 -8.23 14.76 -9.33
N ALA A 41 -8.38 15.10 -10.61
CA ALA A 41 -8.38 14.12 -11.70
C ALA A 41 -7.04 13.36 -11.86
N ASP A 42 -5.95 13.97 -11.45
CA ASP A 42 -4.56 13.49 -11.54
C ASP A 42 -4.05 12.80 -10.26
N TRP A 43 -4.94 12.51 -9.30
CA TRP A 43 -4.57 11.89 -8.01
C TRP A 43 -3.72 10.61 -8.15
N TYR A 44 -3.90 9.85 -9.24
CA TYR A 44 -3.19 8.60 -9.49
C TYR A 44 -1.69 8.78 -9.75
N VAL A 45 -1.25 9.97 -10.19
CA VAL A 45 0.15 10.26 -10.54
C VAL A 45 1.09 10.05 -9.35
N HIS A 46 0.62 10.43 -8.16
CA HIS A 46 1.36 10.30 -6.91
C HIS A 46 1.04 9.02 -6.13
N ALA A 47 0.15 8.18 -6.66
CA ALA A 47 -0.19 6.91 -6.05
C ALA A 47 0.84 5.83 -6.45
N ARG A 48 1.30 5.06 -5.48
CA ARG A 48 2.20 3.91 -5.68
C ARG A 48 1.68 2.72 -4.90
N ILE A 49 1.68 1.55 -5.52
CA ILE A 49 1.31 0.31 -4.86
C ILE A 49 2.60 -0.34 -4.37
N HIS A 50 2.73 -0.50 -3.07
CA HIS A 50 3.84 -1.20 -2.46
C HIS A 50 3.39 -2.59 -2.06
N VAL A 51 4.23 -3.59 -2.32
CA VAL A 51 4.00 -4.96 -1.89
C VAL A 51 5.20 -5.42 -1.07
N GLU A 52 4.94 -5.91 0.14
CA GLU A 52 5.96 -6.25 1.13
C GLU A 52 6.93 -5.09 1.39
N GLY A 53 6.36 -3.92 1.72
CA GLY A 53 7.10 -2.70 1.98
C GLY A 53 7.59 -2.02 0.69
N THR A 54 8.64 -2.51 0.04
CA THR A 54 9.19 -1.92 -1.21
C THR A 54 9.78 -2.94 -2.17
N GLU A 55 9.67 -4.25 -1.87
CA GLU A 55 10.28 -5.29 -2.70
C GLU A 55 9.67 -5.32 -4.11
N HIS A 56 8.34 -5.14 -4.20
CA HIS A 56 7.67 -4.98 -5.47
C HIS A 56 6.86 -3.68 -5.48
N VAL A 57 6.93 -2.96 -6.59
CA VAL A 57 6.27 -1.66 -6.77
C VAL A 57 5.38 -1.71 -8.00
N GLY A 58 4.12 -1.33 -7.83
CA GLY A 58 3.13 -1.17 -8.88
C GLY A 58 2.73 0.28 -9.09
N PHE A 59 2.28 0.58 -10.31
CA PHE A 59 1.77 1.89 -10.69
C PHE A 59 0.27 1.84 -10.88
N VAL A 60 -0.38 2.96 -10.57
CA VAL A 60 -1.83 3.11 -10.71
C VAL A 60 -2.12 3.81 -12.03
N LYS A 61 -3.01 3.21 -12.83
CA LYS A 61 -3.49 3.76 -14.09
C LYS A 61 -4.53 4.89 -13.83
N PRO A 62 -4.83 5.75 -14.82
CA PRO A 62 -5.78 6.85 -14.66
C PRO A 62 -7.20 6.43 -14.25
N ASP A 63 -7.60 5.20 -14.58
CA ASP A 63 -8.89 4.62 -14.21
C ASP A 63 -8.93 4.09 -12.76
N GLY A 64 -7.79 4.19 -12.04
CA GLY A 64 -7.58 3.67 -10.69
C GLY A 64 -7.21 2.20 -10.64
N SER A 65 -7.07 1.51 -11.78
CA SER A 65 -6.63 0.11 -11.80
C SER A 65 -5.11 0.00 -11.59
N PHE A 66 -4.67 -1.12 -11.04
CA PHE A 66 -3.26 -1.41 -10.87
C PHE A 66 -2.99 -2.91 -11.03
N GLU A 67 -1.77 -3.20 -11.48
CA GLU A 67 -1.25 -4.55 -11.67
C GLU A 67 0.17 -4.58 -11.11
N VAL A 68 0.49 -5.62 -10.32
CA VAL A 68 1.84 -5.86 -9.79
C VAL A 68 2.30 -7.22 -10.27
N HIS A 69 3.37 -7.25 -11.06
CA HIS A 69 3.93 -8.46 -11.67
C HIS A 69 5.14 -8.97 -10.88
N GLY A 70 5.54 -10.22 -11.15
CA GLY A 70 6.78 -10.80 -10.62
C GLY A 70 6.64 -11.44 -9.24
N LEU A 71 5.41 -11.71 -8.79
CA LEU A 71 5.16 -12.22 -7.44
C LEU A 71 5.19 -13.75 -7.42
N HIS A 72 5.94 -14.31 -6.49
CA HIS A 72 6.00 -15.75 -6.30
C HIS A 72 4.81 -16.25 -5.48
N SER A 73 4.67 -17.57 -5.31
CA SER A 73 3.69 -18.10 -4.35
C SER A 73 4.11 -17.73 -2.93
N GLY A 74 3.22 -17.07 -2.18
CA GLY A 74 3.52 -16.55 -0.85
C GLY A 74 2.38 -15.72 -0.28
N SER A 75 2.57 -15.20 0.93
CA SER A 75 1.70 -14.21 1.55
C SER A 75 2.35 -12.84 1.45
N TYR A 76 1.61 -11.86 0.96
CA TYR A 76 2.10 -10.49 0.76
C TYR A 76 1.14 -9.48 1.40
N VAL A 77 1.68 -8.36 1.86
CA VAL A 77 0.88 -7.19 2.25
C VAL A 77 0.94 -6.15 1.13
N VAL A 78 -0.23 -5.77 0.62
CA VAL A 78 -0.42 -4.74 -0.41
C VAL A 78 -0.81 -3.42 0.26
N GLU A 79 0.03 -2.42 0.07
CA GLU A 79 -0.07 -1.11 0.69
C GLU A 79 -0.09 -0.01 -0.37
N PRO A 80 -1.26 0.57 -0.66
CA PRO A 80 -1.33 1.73 -1.54
C PRO A 80 -0.86 2.97 -0.77
N LEU A 81 0.20 3.61 -1.27
CA LEU A 81 0.75 4.84 -0.75
C LEU A 81 0.34 6.03 -1.62
N HIS A 82 -0.09 7.11 -0.96
CA HIS A 82 -0.38 8.39 -1.59
C HIS A 82 -0.10 9.52 -0.58
N PRO A 83 0.51 10.65 -0.99
CA PRO A 83 0.89 11.72 -0.07
C PRO A 83 -0.28 12.51 0.52
N SER A 84 -1.49 12.44 -0.02
CA SER A 84 -2.65 13.20 0.48
C SER A 84 -3.84 12.34 0.90
N PHE A 85 -3.81 11.03 0.61
CA PHE A 85 -4.95 10.12 0.78
C PHE A 85 -4.47 8.84 1.46
N ILE A 86 -5.25 8.35 2.40
CA ILE A 86 -4.96 7.10 3.12
C ILE A 86 -5.87 6.03 2.54
N PHE A 87 -5.29 4.97 1.98
CA PHE A 87 -6.03 3.84 1.43
C PHE A 87 -6.06 2.66 2.39
N GLN A 88 -7.02 1.76 2.17
CA GLN A 88 -7.07 0.49 2.89
C GLN A 88 -5.94 -0.44 2.43
N THR A 89 -5.32 -1.12 3.39
CA THR A 89 -4.32 -2.16 3.14
C THR A 89 -4.97 -3.55 3.09
N ALA A 90 -4.41 -4.44 2.28
CA ALA A 90 -4.92 -5.79 2.11
C ALA A 90 -3.77 -6.81 2.16
N ARG A 91 -4.03 -7.95 2.80
CA ARG A 91 -3.14 -9.10 2.75
C ARG A 91 -3.61 -10.04 1.64
N VAL A 92 -2.69 -10.46 0.79
CA VAL A 92 -2.93 -11.32 -0.36
C VAL A 92 -2.12 -12.59 -0.22
N ASP A 93 -2.78 -13.74 -0.24
CA ASP A 93 -2.15 -15.06 -0.23
C ASP A 93 -2.24 -15.66 -1.64
N ILE A 94 -1.09 -16.02 -2.20
CA ILE A 94 -0.93 -16.66 -3.51
C ILE A 94 -0.51 -18.10 -3.30
N ASN A 95 -1.30 -19.04 -3.80
CA ASN A 95 -0.96 -20.46 -3.79
C ASN A 95 0.05 -20.79 -4.91
N SER A 96 0.77 -21.91 -4.81
CA SER A 96 1.62 -22.47 -5.89
C SER A 96 0.85 -22.93 -7.13
N LYS A 97 -0.46 -22.71 -7.17
CA LYS A 97 -1.32 -22.93 -8.35
C LYS A 97 -1.79 -21.60 -8.97
N GLY A 98 -1.28 -20.47 -8.48
CA GLY A 98 -1.73 -19.13 -8.88
C GLY A 98 -3.12 -18.74 -8.36
N ARG A 99 -3.74 -19.50 -7.45
CA ARG A 99 -4.99 -19.08 -6.82
C ARG A 99 -4.72 -18.00 -5.79
N ILE A 100 -5.42 -16.88 -5.93
CA ILE A 100 -5.24 -15.69 -5.09
C ILE A 100 -6.41 -15.57 -4.09
N ARG A 101 -6.08 -15.29 -2.83
CA ARG A 101 -7.04 -14.97 -1.77
C ARG A 101 -6.66 -13.65 -1.13
N ALA A 102 -7.63 -12.77 -0.88
CA ALA A 102 -7.39 -11.47 -0.28
C ALA A 102 -8.16 -11.32 1.05
N ARG A 103 -7.57 -10.62 2.00
CA ARG A 103 -8.13 -10.36 3.33
C ARG A 103 -7.78 -8.95 3.78
N ARG A 104 -8.63 -8.34 4.60
CA ARG A 104 -8.31 -7.04 5.21
C ARG A 104 -7.29 -7.23 6.33
N VAL A 105 -6.31 -6.32 6.41
CA VAL A 105 -5.32 -6.33 7.50
C VAL A 105 -5.98 -5.77 8.77
N ASN A 106 -6.14 -6.62 9.78
CA ASN A 106 -6.67 -6.25 11.10
C ASN A 106 -5.57 -6.45 12.15
N ALA A 107 -4.83 -5.39 12.49
CA ALA A 107 -3.78 -5.45 13.50
C ALA A 107 -4.28 -5.78 14.93
N PRO A 108 -5.43 -5.24 15.41
CA PRO A 108 -5.88 -5.50 16.79
C PRO A 108 -6.41 -6.92 17.02
N GLN A 109 -6.90 -7.59 15.97
CA GLN A 109 -7.50 -8.92 16.03
C GLN A 109 -7.07 -9.75 14.82
N PRO A 110 -5.89 -10.38 14.84
CA PRO A 110 -5.37 -11.13 13.70
C PRO A 110 -6.21 -12.38 13.36
N ASN A 111 -6.93 -12.94 14.34
CA ASN A 111 -7.79 -14.10 14.15
C ASN A 111 -9.13 -13.75 13.48
N ALA A 112 -9.56 -12.49 13.53
CA ALA A 112 -10.80 -12.03 12.91
C ALA A 112 -10.58 -11.82 11.40
N VAL A 113 -10.79 -12.89 10.63
CA VAL A 113 -10.58 -12.89 9.18
C VAL A 113 -11.76 -12.23 8.47
N LYS A 114 -11.49 -11.14 7.76
CA LYS A 114 -12.43 -10.52 6.82
C LYS A 114 -11.91 -10.71 5.39
N GLU A 115 -12.51 -11.64 4.66
CA GLU A 115 -12.15 -11.89 3.26
C GLU A 115 -12.56 -10.68 2.39
N LEU A 116 -11.72 -10.39 1.40
CA LEU A 116 -11.94 -9.36 0.38
C LEU A 116 -12.15 -10.02 -0.98
N PRO A 117 -13.04 -9.45 -1.82
CA PRO A 117 -13.22 -9.95 -3.18
C PRO A 117 -11.95 -9.70 -4.02
N TYR A 118 -11.74 -10.55 -5.02
CA TYR A 118 -10.71 -10.39 -6.04
C TYR A 118 -11.39 -10.12 -7.40
N PRO A 119 -10.91 -9.19 -8.25
CA PRO A 119 -9.75 -8.28 -8.07
C PRO A 119 -9.91 -7.33 -6.88
N LEU A 120 -8.79 -6.87 -6.32
CA LEU A 120 -8.80 -6.06 -5.09
C LEU A 120 -9.60 -4.77 -5.28
N ARG A 121 -10.45 -4.42 -4.31
CA ARG A 121 -11.19 -3.15 -4.30
C ARG A 121 -10.84 -2.39 -3.03
N LEU A 122 -9.87 -1.49 -3.14
CA LEU A 122 -9.37 -0.73 -2.00
C LEU A 122 -9.95 0.68 -2.04
N THR A 123 -10.64 1.03 -0.95
CA THR A 123 -11.30 2.34 -0.82
C THR A 123 -10.42 3.27 0.02
N CYS A 124 -10.49 4.57 -0.29
CA CYS A 124 -9.86 5.59 0.53
C CYS A 124 -10.55 5.67 1.91
N SER A 125 -9.76 5.66 2.97
CA SER A 125 -10.23 5.84 4.34
C SER A 125 -10.37 7.32 4.72
N GLY A 126 -9.63 8.22 4.07
CA GLY A 126 -9.67 9.66 4.35
C GLY A 126 -8.47 10.42 3.80
N LYS A 127 -8.45 11.73 4.03
CA LYS A 127 -7.29 12.58 3.73
C LYS A 127 -6.20 12.37 4.77
N ALA A 128 -4.95 12.36 4.33
CA ALA A 128 -3.80 12.28 5.23
C ALA A 128 -3.62 13.61 5.98
N VAL A 129 -3.63 13.56 7.30
CA VAL A 129 -3.42 14.73 8.18
C VAL A 129 -2.06 14.57 8.84
N TYR A 130 -1.04 15.25 8.30
CA TYR A 130 0.32 15.21 8.84
C TYR A 130 0.53 16.23 9.97
N PHE A 131 -0.17 17.36 9.88
CA PHE A 131 -0.01 18.46 10.83
C PHE A 131 -1.16 18.45 11.81
N LYS A 132 -0.83 18.29 13.09
CA LYS A 132 -1.75 18.58 14.18
C LYS A 132 -1.73 20.08 14.44
N VAL A 133 -2.89 20.72 14.44
CA VAL A 133 -3.00 22.11 14.88
C VAL A 133 -2.59 22.15 16.36
N LEU A 134 -1.56 22.93 16.68
CA LEU A 134 -1.19 23.18 18.06
C LEU A 134 -2.29 24.04 18.70
N PHE A 135 -3.09 23.43 19.55
CA PHE A 135 -4.11 24.14 20.31
C PHE A 135 -3.42 24.96 21.40
N LEU A 136 -3.09 26.21 21.10
CA LEU A 136 -2.43 27.12 22.03
C LEU A 136 -3.47 28.09 22.62
N LEU A 137 -4.55 27.60 23.22
CA LEU A 137 -5.45 28.38 24.09
C LEU A 137 -6.22 27.48 25.08
N SER A 138 -5.52 26.94 26.08
CA SER A 138 -6.15 26.62 27.37
C SER A 138 -5.47 27.37 28.52
N LEU A 139 -5.09 28.63 28.26
CA LEU A 139 -4.84 29.64 29.28
C LEU A 139 -5.70 30.87 28.97
N PHE A 140 -7.01 30.72 29.09
CA PHE A 140 -7.85 31.83 29.53
C PHE A 140 -8.60 31.36 30.78
N PRO A 141 -8.28 31.91 31.97
CA PRO A 141 -9.09 31.69 33.15
C PRO A 141 -10.41 32.43 32.94
N HIS A 142 -11.52 31.75 33.24
CA HIS A 142 -12.83 32.37 33.49
C HIS A 142 -13.41 33.27 32.39
N CYS A 143 -14.28 32.73 31.53
CA CYS A 143 -15.26 33.54 30.80
C CYS A 143 -16.66 33.01 31.11
N SER A 144 -17.22 33.51 32.21
CA SER A 144 -18.63 33.40 32.56
C SER A 144 -19.40 34.41 31.72
N SER A 145 -19.82 34.05 30.51
CA SER A 145 -21.10 34.52 29.97
C SER A 145 -21.50 33.75 28.72
N VAL A 146 -22.80 33.55 28.63
CA VAL A 146 -23.55 32.74 27.69
C VAL A 146 -23.30 33.20 26.26
N ASN A 147 -23.25 32.22 25.34
CA ASN A 147 -23.30 32.34 23.87
C ASN A 147 -21.96 32.20 23.12
N CYS A 148 -21.29 31.06 23.32
CA CYS A 148 -20.32 30.55 22.35
C CYS A 148 -21.06 29.97 21.14
N ARG A 149 -21.14 30.73 20.04
CA ARG A 149 -21.50 30.17 18.73
C ARG A 149 -20.50 29.06 18.39
N LYS A 150 -21.05 27.88 18.07
CA LYS A 150 -20.31 26.75 17.49
C LYS A 150 -19.40 27.26 16.36
N TYR A 151 -18.14 26.85 16.40
CA TYR A 151 -17.26 26.90 15.23
C TYR A 151 -17.94 26.11 14.10
N PRO A 152 -18.19 26.70 12.92
CA PRO A 152 -18.61 25.94 11.75
C PRO A 152 -17.41 25.12 11.27
N SER A 153 -17.58 23.80 11.23
CA SER A 153 -16.60 22.85 10.70
C SER A 153 -16.58 22.81 9.17
N ASP A 154 -16.77 23.95 8.51
CA ASP A 154 -16.73 24.09 7.06
C ASP A 154 -15.68 25.14 6.68
N VAL A 155 -14.43 24.68 6.61
CA VAL A 155 -13.36 25.41 5.94
C VAL A 155 -12.89 24.51 4.80
N SER A 156 -13.64 24.58 3.70
CA SER A 156 -13.12 24.28 2.37
C SER A 156 -12.04 25.31 2.07
N LEU A 157 -10.78 24.89 2.09
CA LEU A 157 -9.70 25.63 1.46
C LEU A 157 -9.26 24.82 0.24
N TYR A 158 -9.07 25.55 -0.88
CA TYR A 158 -8.90 25.14 -2.28
C TYR A 158 -10.22 24.71 -2.97
N GLY A 159 -10.82 25.42 -3.93
CA GLY A 159 -10.53 26.70 -4.60
C GLY A 159 -11.38 26.79 -5.88
N THR A 160 -12.03 27.93 -6.12
CA THR A 160 -12.01 28.73 -7.37
C THR A 160 -12.59 30.09 -7.06
#